data_AF-A0A2W6BXT9-F1
#
_entry.id   AF-A0A2W6BXT9-F1
#
_cell.length_a   1.000
_cell.length_b   1.000
_cell.length_c   1.000
_cell.angle_alpha   90.00
_cell.angle_beta   90.00
_cell.angle_gamma   90.00
#
_symmetry.space_group_name_H-M   'P 1'
#
loop_
_entity.id
_entity.type
_entity.pdbx_description
1 polymer ?
#
loop_
_entity_poly.entity_id
_entity_poly.type
_entity_poly.pdbx_seq_one_letter_code
_entity_poly.pdbx_strand_id
1 'polypeptide(L)'
;MVVLDACGVGALPDAADYGDAGTNTLAHLAAQAGGLRVPALERLGLGSILELEGVRPAASPVLHGRLHPLGPGKDSITGHWELMGVVIGSPLPTYPDGFPPEVIELVVASSGRGVVCNGPYNGIEAIDDFGARHLETGALIVYTSQDSVLQIAAHEDVLAPADLYRICREVRGGLPVEHGVGRVIARPFTGTARAFERTDRRRDFSLAPPARSYLQECQQAGVPVHAVGKAGQLFAGVGVDFQHPGPTNADALACTTELLRTLDTGLVFTNLIETDQRYGHRHDVAGFARALIEIDACIERWLALLRPADLLILTADHGCDVTAPHTDHTREHAPLLAAFDGHDSRRHDGPLADVGASVLRWLTGLDAASLPGEAFVTRRG
;
A
#
# COMPACT_ATOMS: atom_id res chain seq x y z
N MET A 1 6.27 0.69 12.77
CA MET A 1 4.96 1.01 12.16
C MET A 1 4.59 -0.08 11.19
N VAL A 2 3.35 -0.54 11.24
CA VAL A 2 2.82 -1.61 10.38
C VAL A 2 1.50 -1.17 9.77
N VAL A 3 1.42 -1.24 8.45
CA VAL A 3 0.20 -0.99 7.68
C VAL A 3 -0.42 -2.34 7.33
N LEU A 4 -1.65 -2.52 7.79
CA LEU A 4 -2.55 -3.63 7.45
C LEU A 4 -3.34 -3.18 6.23
N ASP A 5 -2.78 -3.43 5.04
CA ASP A 5 -3.29 -2.92 3.76
C ASP A 5 -4.80 -3.24 3.62
N ALA A 6 -5.58 -2.26 3.17
CA ALA A 6 -7.04 -2.35 3.03
C ALA A 6 -7.90 -2.60 4.29
N CYS A 7 -7.36 -2.54 5.51
CA CYS A 7 -8.15 -2.81 6.74
C CYS A 7 -8.96 -1.59 7.24
N GLY A 8 -9.88 -1.07 6.42
CA GLY A 8 -10.74 0.09 6.73
C GLY A 8 -11.74 -0.13 7.88
N VAL A 9 -12.11 0.96 8.56
CA VAL A 9 -13.03 0.99 9.72
C VAL A 9 -14.22 1.93 9.51
N GLY A 10 -14.77 1.92 8.31
CA GLY A 10 -16.01 2.60 7.97
C GLY A 10 -15.83 3.82 7.07
N ALA A 11 -16.81 4.01 6.20
CA ALA A 11 -16.87 5.05 5.19
C ALA A 11 -16.51 6.44 5.72
N LEU A 12 -15.72 7.16 4.91
CA LEU A 12 -15.45 8.58 5.11
C LEU A 12 -16.68 9.42 4.73
N PRO A 13 -16.75 10.69 5.19
CA PRO A 13 -17.85 11.58 4.81
C PRO A 13 -18.00 11.77 3.28
N ASP A 14 -16.91 11.69 2.53
CA ASP A 14 -16.85 11.84 1.07
C ASP A 14 -17.00 10.50 0.32
N ALA A 15 -17.22 9.37 1.01
CA ALA A 15 -17.23 8.05 0.40
C ALA A 15 -18.27 7.90 -0.73
N ALA A 16 -19.40 8.61 -0.66
CA ALA A 16 -20.42 8.59 -1.71
C ALA A 16 -19.91 9.11 -3.06
N ASP A 17 -18.97 10.05 -3.05
CA ASP A 17 -18.36 10.61 -4.26
C ASP A 17 -17.49 9.57 -5.00
N TYR A 18 -17.09 8.51 -4.29
CA TYR A 18 -16.32 7.37 -4.81
C TYR A 18 -17.19 6.14 -5.07
N GLY A 19 -18.50 6.21 -4.84
CA GLY A 19 -19.40 5.06 -4.91
C GLY A 19 -19.35 4.14 -3.68
N ASP A 20 -18.66 4.56 -2.60
CA ASP A 20 -18.33 3.76 -1.43
C ASP A 20 -19.25 4.05 -0.22
N ALA A 21 -20.44 4.62 -0.45
CA ALA A 21 -21.36 4.97 0.62
C ALA A 21 -21.77 3.74 1.45
N GLY A 22 -21.56 3.80 2.76
CA GLY A 22 -21.91 2.73 3.70
C GLY A 22 -20.91 1.58 3.78
N THR A 23 -19.76 1.67 3.09
CA THR A 23 -18.67 0.69 3.22
C THR A 23 -18.09 0.65 4.63
N ASN A 24 -17.71 -0.54 5.09
CA ASN A 24 -17.05 -0.79 6.36
C ASN A 24 -16.31 -2.12 6.33
N THR A 25 -15.05 -2.11 5.89
CA THR A 25 -14.28 -3.31 5.61
C THR A 25 -14.23 -4.26 6.81
N LEU A 26 -13.72 -3.81 7.96
CA LEU A 26 -13.55 -4.71 9.11
C LEU A 26 -14.87 -5.15 9.73
N ALA A 27 -15.89 -4.29 9.78
CA ALA A 27 -17.18 -4.68 10.36
C ALA A 27 -17.93 -5.67 9.47
N HIS A 28 -17.96 -5.45 8.16
CA HIS A 28 -18.61 -6.36 7.22
C HIS A 28 -17.84 -7.68 7.08
N LEU A 29 -16.50 -7.64 7.09
CA LEU A 29 -15.69 -8.85 7.16
C LEU A 29 -16.03 -9.68 8.40
N ALA A 30 -16.12 -9.03 9.57
CA ALA A 30 -16.45 -9.70 10.82
C ALA A 30 -17.84 -10.36 10.79
N ALA A 31 -18.85 -9.65 10.29
CA ALA A 31 -20.20 -10.19 10.15
C ALA A 31 -20.24 -11.39 9.17
N GLN A 32 -19.59 -11.27 8.01
CA GLN A 32 -19.56 -12.35 7.00
C GLN A 32 -18.75 -13.57 7.46
N ALA A 33 -17.74 -13.37 8.30
CA ALA A 33 -16.94 -14.46 8.87
C ALA A 33 -17.61 -15.16 10.07
N GLY A 34 -18.75 -14.66 10.56
CA GLY A 34 -19.38 -15.15 11.80
C GLY A 34 -18.59 -14.78 13.06
N GLY A 35 -17.95 -13.61 13.02
CA GLY A 35 -17.10 -13.04 14.05
C GLY A 35 -15.59 -13.24 13.80
N LEU A 36 -14.81 -12.19 14.03
CA LEU A 36 -13.34 -12.26 14.00
C LEU A 36 -12.78 -12.75 15.33
N ARG A 37 -11.65 -13.46 15.28
CA ARG A 37 -10.92 -13.94 16.46
C ARG A 37 -9.50 -13.41 16.46
N VAL A 38 -9.35 -12.18 16.95
CA VAL A 38 -8.08 -11.44 16.97
C VAL A 38 -7.76 -10.95 18.38
N PRO A 39 -7.42 -11.85 19.33
CA PRO A 39 -7.29 -11.51 20.75
C PRO A 39 -6.22 -10.46 21.06
N ALA A 40 -5.15 -10.35 20.26
CA ALA A 40 -4.14 -9.30 20.47
C ALA A 40 -4.69 -7.93 20.09
N LEU A 41 -5.30 -7.81 18.91
CA LEU A 41 -5.96 -6.60 18.42
C LEU A 41 -7.17 -6.23 19.28
N GLU A 42 -7.95 -7.21 19.77
CA GLU A 42 -9.01 -7.00 20.78
C GLU A 42 -8.42 -6.29 22.00
N ARG A 43 -7.35 -6.83 22.58
CA ARG A 43 -6.71 -6.27 23.77
C ARG A 43 -6.09 -4.89 23.54
N LEU A 44 -5.53 -4.65 22.35
CA LEU A 44 -5.01 -3.34 21.97
C LEU A 44 -6.14 -2.31 21.80
N GLY A 45 -7.37 -2.73 21.52
CA GLY A 45 -8.53 -1.83 21.44
C GLY A 45 -9.16 -1.70 20.07
N LEU A 46 -8.96 -2.66 19.16
CA LEU A 46 -9.61 -2.64 17.85
C LEU A 46 -11.14 -2.52 17.98
N GLY A 47 -11.76 -3.30 18.88
CA GLY A 47 -13.19 -3.21 19.19
C GLY A 47 -13.60 -1.94 19.96
N SER A 48 -12.64 -1.11 20.39
CA SER A 48 -12.90 0.21 20.99
C SER A 48 -12.96 1.33 19.92
N ILE A 49 -12.48 1.07 18.70
CA ILE A 49 -12.55 2.01 17.57
C ILE A 49 -13.98 2.02 16.98
N LEU A 50 -14.51 0.83 16.72
CA LEU A 50 -15.86 0.56 16.22
C LEU A 50 -16.35 -0.80 16.72
N GLU A 51 -17.67 -1.01 16.70
CA GLU A 51 -18.27 -2.31 17.01
C GLU A 51 -17.93 -3.34 15.93
N LEU A 52 -17.44 -4.50 16.35
CA LEU A 52 -16.99 -5.58 15.47
C LEU A 52 -17.47 -6.94 16.04
N GLU A 53 -18.11 -7.74 15.20
CA GLU A 53 -18.55 -9.07 15.63
C GLU A 53 -17.34 -9.94 16.01
N GLY A 54 -17.37 -10.52 17.22
CA GLY A 54 -16.28 -11.34 17.75
C GLY A 54 -15.11 -10.57 18.38
N VAL A 55 -15.08 -9.23 18.30
CA VAL A 55 -14.01 -8.39 18.87
C VAL A 55 -14.61 -7.35 19.81
N ARG A 56 -14.43 -7.54 21.11
CA ARG A 56 -15.02 -6.66 22.14
C ARG A 56 -14.19 -5.39 22.36
N PRO A 57 -14.79 -4.30 22.89
CA PRO A 57 -14.03 -3.18 23.39
C PRO A 57 -13.05 -3.63 24.50
N ALA A 58 -11.81 -3.16 24.44
CA ALA A 58 -10.82 -3.42 25.49
C ALA A 58 -11.16 -2.63 26.76
N ALA A 59 -10.92 -3.23 27.93
CA ALA A 59 -11.06 -2.53 29.21
C ALA A 59 -10.01 -1.42 29.40
N SER A 60 -8.85 -1.57 28.79
CA SER A 60 -7.74 -0.60 28.83
C SER A 60 -7.00 -0.65 27.49
N PRO A 61 -7.58 -0.05 26.44
CA PRO A 61 -6.98 -0.05 25.11
C PRO A 61 -5.68 0.76 25.11
N VAL A 62 -4.84 0.54 24.10
CA VAL A 62 -3.74 1.48 23.82
C VAL A 62 -4.29 2.80 23.26
N LEU A 63 -3.43 3.75 22.84
CA LEU A 63 -3.94 4.89 22.09
C LEU A 63 -4.63 4.37 20.83
N HIS A 64 -5.87 4.76 20.59
CA HIS A 64 -6.70 4.18 19.53
C HIS A 64 -7.60 5.20 18.85
N GLY A 65 -8.07 4.92 17.65
CA GLY A 65 -9.08 5.74 16.99
C GLY A 65 -9.11 5.54 15.48
N ARG A 66 -9.53 6.58 14.75
CA ARG A 66 -9.75 6.55 13.30
C ARG A 66 -8.94 7.63 12.61
N LEU A 67 -8.27 7.25 11.55
CA LEU A 67 -7.52 8.15 10.69
C LEU A 67 -8.27 8.42 9.40
N HIS A 68 -8.21 9.65 8.90
CA HIS A 68 -8.77 10.03 7.61
C HIS A 68 -7.71 10.65 6.69
N PRO A 69 -7.80 10.43 5.38
CA PRO A 69 -6.99 11.14 4.41
C PRO A 69 -7.41 12.61 4.30
N LEU A 70 -6.44 13.50 4.08
CA LEU A 70 -6.57 14.90 3.72
C LEU A 70 -6.70 15.06 2.20
N GLY A 71 -6.04 14.19 1.44
CA GLY A 71 -6.02 14.22 -0.02
C GLY A 71 -7.16 13.43 -0.68
N PRO A 72 -7.37 13.63 -1.99
CA PRO A 72 -8.25 12.79 -2.79
C PRO A 72 -7.60 11.45 -3.12
N GLY A 73 -8.42 10.48 -3.55
CA GLY A 73 -7.96 9.16 -4.00
C GLY A 73 -8.06 8.09 -2.91
N LYS A 74 -8.02 6.83 -3.30
CA LYS A 74 -8.20 5.69 -2.36
C LYS A 74 -7.22 4.56 -2.62
N ASP A 75 -6.16 4.84 -3.38
CA ASP A 75 -5.13 3.87 -3.73
C ASP A 75 -4.00 3.80 -2.70
N SER A 76 -3.29 2.67 -2.67
CA SER A 76 -2.25 2.43 -1.67
C SER A 76 -1.07 3.40 -1.74
N ILE A 77 -0.78 4.03 -2.90
CA ILE A 77 0.32 5.00 -2.99
C ILE A 77 -0.06 6.26 -2.22
N THR A 78 -1.26 6.79 -2.47
CA THR A 78 -1.72 8.03 -1.83
C THR A 78 -1.90 7.87 -0.33
N GLY A 79 -2.50 6.76 0.12
CA GLY A 79 -2.64 6.48 1.55
C GLY A 79 -1.29 6.33 2.28
N HIS A 80 -0.33 5.61 1.69
CA HIS A 80 1.01 5.47 2.28
C HIS A 80 1.79 6.78 2.28
N TRP A 81 1.74 7.55 1.19
CA TRP A 81 2.35 8.87 1.12
C TRP A 81 1.80 9.80 2.20
N GLU A 82 0.49 9.79 2.41
CA GLU A 82 -0.14 10.65 3.39
C GLU A 82 0.21 10.25 4.83
N LEU A 83 0.27 8.95 5.13
CA LEU A 83 0.80 8.45 6.41
C LEU A 83 2.20 9.03 6.72
N MET A 84 2.97 9.39 5.69
CA MET A 84 4.29 10.02 5.78
C MET A 84 4.30 11.49 5.34
N GLY A 85 3.16 12.18 5.40
CA GLY A 85 3.06 13.62 5.28
C GLY A 85 3.05 14.17 3.85
N VAL A 86 2.89 13.31 2.84
CA VAL A 86 2.80 13.74 1.44
C VAL A 86 1.35 13.67 0.98
N VAL A 87 0.71 14.83 0.86
CA VAL A 87 -0.67 14.98 0.38
C VAL A 87 -0.65 15.45 -1.07
N ILE A 88 -1.34 14.74 -1.96
CA ILE A 88 -1.49 15.17 -3.36
C ILE A 88 -2.75 16.02 -3.54
N GLY A 89 -2.71 16.96 -4.49
CA GLY A 89 -3.84 17.86 -4.76
C GLY A 89 -4.90 17.30 -5.71
N SER A 90 -4.65 16.15 -6.33
CA SER A 90 -5.55 15.53 -7.32
C SER A 90 -5.30 14.02 -7.35
N PRO A 91 -6.32 13.17 -7.58
CA PRO A 91 -6.14 11.73 -7.64
C PRO A 91 -5.22 11.33 -8.80
N LEU A 92 -4.56 10.17 -8.68
CA LEU A 92 -3.76 9.63 -9.77
C LEU A 92 -4.65 9.26 -10.96
N PRO A 93 -4.22 9.50 -12.21
CA PRO A 93 -5.07 9.29 -13.39
C PRO A 93 -5.30 7.80 -13.65
N THR A 94 -6.54 7.45 -14.02
CA THR A 94 -6.93 6.13 -14.54
C THR A 94 -7.35 6.25 -16.00
N TYR A 95 -7.39 5.11 -16.72
CA TYR A 95 -7.54 5.09 -18.18
C TYR A 95 -8.55 4.03 -18.64
N PRO A 96 -9.85 4.19 -18.32
CA PRO A 96 -10.89 3.20 -18.68
C PRO A 96 -11.04 3.02 -20.19
N ASP A 97 -10.67 4.02 -21.00
CA ASP A 97 -10.72 3.98 -22.46
C ASP A 97 -9.33 3.79 -23.11
N GLY A 98 -8.32 3.41 -22.31
CA GLY A 98 -6.93 3.32 -22.75
C GLY A 98 -6.17 4.64 -22.64
N PHE A 99 -4.87 4.59 -22.96
CA PHE A 99 -3.98 5.74 -22.88
C PHE A 99 -4.14 6.66 -24.10
N PRO A 100 -4.00 7.98 -23.92
CA PRO A 100 -4.08 8.93 -25.02
C PRO A 100 -2.83 8.84 -25.93
N PRO A 101 -2.91 9.35 -27.17
CA PRO A 101 -1.85 9.23 -28.16
C PRO A 101 -0.46 9.62 -27.66
N GLU A 102 -0.34 10.71 -26.92
CA GLU A 102 0.90 11.24 -26.36
C GLU A 102 1.63 10.25 -25.43
N VAL A 103 0.88 9.45 -24.64
CA VAL A 103 1.46 8.40 -23.79
C VAL A 103 1.95 7.23 -24.65
N ILE A 104 1.19 6.87 -25.68
CA ILE A 104 1.59 5.80 -26.61
C ILE A 104 2.81 6.21 -27.43
N GLU A 105 2.86 7.45 -27.91
CA GLU A 105 4.01 8.02 -28.61
C GLU A 105 5.26 7.99 -27.75
N LEU A 106 5.16 8.28 -26.45
CA LEU A 106 6.27 8.14 -25.51
C LEU A 106 6.77 6.70 -25.41
N VAL A 107 5.87 5.71 -25.33
CA VAL A 107 6.25 4.28 -25.33
C VAL A 107 6.96 3.91 -26.63
N VAL A 108 6.44 4.35 -27.77
CA VAL A 108 7.05 4.12 -29.09
C VAL A 108 8.43 4.78 -29.17
N ALA A 109 8.58 6.02 -28.74
CA ALA A 109 9.84 6.76 -28.75
C ALA A 109 10.90 6.11 -27.84
N SER A 110 10.50 5.62 -26.66
CA SER A 110 11.40 4.97 -25.69
C SER A 110 11.85 3.57 -26.15
N SER A 111 10.99 2.86 -26.90
CA SER A 111 11.22 1.46 -27.29
C SER A 111 11.72 1.28 -28.72
N GLY A 112 11.46 2.23 -29.61
CA GLY A 112 11.62 2.07 -31.06
C GLY A 112 10.67 1.03 -31.67
N ARG A 113 9.58 0.68 -30.96
CA ARG A 113 8.64 -0.39 -31.32
C ARG A 113 7.21 0.14 -31.36
N GLY A 114 6.37 -0.44 -32.23
CA GLY A 114 4.93 -0.16 -32.22
C GLY A 114 4.25 -0.69 -30.96
N VAL A 115 2.96 -0.38 -30.80
CA VAL A 115 2.12 -0.82 -29.68
C VAL A 115 0.88 -1.57 -30.16
N VAL A 116 0.43 -2.55 -29.38
CA VAL A 116 -0.85 -3.26 -29.52
C VAL A 116 -1.63 -3.24 -28.18
N CYS A 117 -2.93 -3.56 -28.22
CA CYS A 117 -3.90 -3.45 -27.12
C CYS A 117 -4.37 -2.02 -26.83
N ASN A 118 -3.66 -1.27 -25.98
CA ASN A 118 -4.04 0.04 -25.44
C ASN A 118 -5.47 0.12 -24.86
N GLY A 119 -5.73 -0.64 -23.80
CA GLY A 119 -6.99 -0.57 -23.06
C GLY A 119 -6.90 -1.24 -21.69
N PRO A 120 -7.95 -1.14 -20.86
CA PRO A 120 -8.05 -1.94 -19.64
C PRO A 120 -8.14 -3.42 -20.02
N TYR A 121 -7.31 -4.26 -19.40
CA TYR A 121 -7.23 -5.67 -19.76
C TYR A 121 -6.75 -6.53 -18.59
N ASN A 122 -7.26 -7.77 -18.51
CA ASN A 122 -6.62 -8.77 -17.66
C ASN A 122 -5.24 -9.10 -18.24
N GLY A 123 -4.19 -9.11 -17.41
CA GLY A 123 -2.83 -9.29 -17.91
C GLY A 123 -2.56 -10.65 -18.57
N ILE A 124 -3.28 -11.70 -18.20
CA ILE A 124 -3.15 -13.02 -18.85
C ILE A 124 -3.85 -12.98 -20.21
N GLU A 125 -5.10 -12.50 -20.24
CA GLU A 125 -5.88 -12.39 -21.47
C GLU A 125 -5.20 -11.46 -22.49
N ALA A 126 -4.59 -10.35 -22.04
CA ALA A 126 -3.85 -9.44 -22.91
C ALA A 126 -2.67 -10.13 -23.61
N ILE A 127 -1.97 -11.00 -22.88
CA ILE A 127 -0.85 -11.77 -23.43
C ILE A 127 -1.37 -12.85 -24.37
N ASP A 128 -2.47 -13.52 -24.04
CA ASP A 128 -3.06 -14.55 -24.90
C ASP A 128 -3.58 -13.98 -26.23
N ASP A 129 -4.28 -12.84 -26.17
CA ASP A 129 -4.91 -12.21 -27.33
C ASP A 129 -3.90 -11.50 -28.24
N PHE A 130 -2.88 -10.85 -27.66
CA PHE A 130 -1.93 -10.02 -28.41
C PHE A 130 -0.52 -10.62 -28.53
N GLY A 131 -0.21 -11.71 -27.82
CA GLY A 131 1.12 -12.33 -27.78
C GLY A 131 1.61 -12.85 -29.13
N ALA A 132 0.73 -13.45 -29.94
CA ALA A 132 1.08 -13.89 -31.29
C ALA A 132 1.51 -12.72 -32.18
N ARG A 133 0.74 -11.62 -32.16
CA ARG A 133 1.07 -10.39 -32.91
C ARG A 133 2.35 -9.74 -32.38
N HIS A 134 2.58 -9.77 -31.07
CA HIS A 134 3.83 -9.32 -30.47
C HIS A 134 5.04 -10.11 -30.99
N LEU A 135 4.95 -11.44 -31.04
CA LEU A 135 6.01 -12.30 -31.59
C LEU A 135 6.29 -12.01 -33.08
N GLU A 136 5.25 -11.78 -33.88
CA GLU A 136 5.39 -11.53 -35.31
C GLU A 136 5.98 -10.15 -35.63
N THR A 137 5.58 -9.12 -34.88
CA THR A 137 5.87 -7.71 -35.23
C THR A 137 6.92 -7.06 -34.35
N GLY A 138 7.17 -7.62 -33.16
CA GLY A 138 7.96 -6.99 -32.11
C GLY A 138 7.29 -5.80 -31.41
N ALA A 139 6.01 -5.51 -31.69
CA ALA A 139 5.25 -4.43 -31.07
C ALA A 139 4.91 -4.75 -29.61
N LEU A 140 5.09 -3.78 -28.70
CA LEU A 140 4.82 -3.96 -27.26
C LEU A 140 3.33 -4.08 -26.97
N ILE A 141 2.97 -4.94 -26.03
CA ILE A 141 1.59 -5.03 -25.54
C ILE A 141 1.46 -4.02 -24.39
N VAL A 142 0.68 -2.96 -24.60
CA VAL A 142 0.46 -1.92 -23.58
C VAL A 142 -0.98 -1.99 -23.12
N TYR A 143 -1.19 -2.06 -21.80
CA TYR A 143 -2.52 -2.15 -21.21
C TYR A 143 -2.56 -1.54 -19.81
N THR A 144 -3.76 -1.33 -19.30
CA THR A 144 -4.02 -0.78 -17.96
C THR A 144 -4.99 -1.68 -17.18
N SER A 145 -5.32 -1.29 -15.95
CA SER A 145 -6.33 -1.91 -15.10
C SER A 145 -7.27 -0.84 -14.51
N GLN A 146 -8.05 -1.21 -13.49
CA GLN A 146 -8.83 -0.25 -12.71
C GLN A 146 -7.90 0.72 -11.95
N ASP A 147 -6.79 0.22 -11.40
CA ASP A 147 -5.74 1.04 -10.79
C ASP A 147 -5.06 2.00 -11.76
N SER A 148 -4.44 3.05 -11.20
CA SER A 148 -3.52 3.95 -11.91
C SER A 148 -2.18 3.27 -12.25
N VAL A 149 -2.17 2.46 -13.31
CA VAL A 149 -0.97 1.74 -13.78
C VAL A 149 -0.83 1.73 -15.30
N LEU A 150 0.40 1.73 -15.80
CA LEU A 150 0.74 1.46 -17.21
C LEU A 150 1.55 0.18 -17.28
N GLN A 151 1.01 -0.87 -17.90
CA GLN A 151 1.65 -2.17 -18.00
C GLN A 151 2.19 -2.39 -19.40
N ILE A 152 3.46 -2.81 -19.50
CA ILE A 152 4.14 -3.09 -20.76
C ILE A 152 4.59 -4.55 -20.74
N ALA A 153 3.97 -5.38 -21.59
CA ALA A 153 4.33 -6.78 -21.73
C ALA A 153 5.13 -7.03 -23.02
N ALA A 154 6.13 -7.91 -22.90
CA ALA A 154 6.94 -8.36 -24.01
C ALA A 154 7.44 -9.79 -23.77
N HIS A 155 7.48 -10.58 -24.85
CA HIS A 155 8.03 -11.91 -24.84
C HIS A 155 9.55 -11.85 -24.74
N GLU A 156 10.14 -12.67 -23.88
CA GLU A 156 11.56 -12.57 -23.56
C GLU A 156 12.49 -12.87 -24.75
N ASP A 157 12.05 -13.70 -25.70
CA ASP A 157 12.79 -13.96 -26.94
C ASP A 157 12.76 -12.79 -27.95
N VAL A 158 11.82 -11.85 -27.79
CA VAL A 158 11.66 -10.67 -28.67
C VAL A 158 12.34 -9.45 -28.07
N LEU A 159 12.26 -9.32 -26.75
CA LEU A 159 12.83 -8.22 -25.99
C LEU A 159 13.29 -8.74 -24.63
N ALA A 160 14.61 -8.69 -24.41
CA ALA A 160 15.20 -9.12 -23.16
C ALA A 160 14.60 -8.33 -21.97
N PRO A 161 14.39 -8.96 -20.80
CA PRO A 161 13.84 -8.27 -19.63
C PRO A 161 14.59 -6.99 -19.24
N ALA A 162 15.92 -6.97 -19.40
CA ALA A 162 16.73 -5.79 -19.10
C ALA A 162 16.37 -4.58 -19.97
N ASP A 163 16.06 -4.80 -21.25
CA ASP A 163 15.63 -3.76 -22.18
C ASP A 163 14.19 -3.31 -21.90
N LEU A 164 13.29 -4.25 -21.58
CA LEU A 164 11.94 -3.91 -21.12
C LEU A 164 11.99 -3.02 -19.87
N TYR A 165 12.86 -3.35 -18.91
CA TYR A 165 13.06 -2.53 -17.72
C TYR A 165 13.60 -1.14 -18.04
N ARG A 166 14.51 -1.03 -19.02
CA ARG A 166 15.02 0.27 -19.48
C ARG A 166 13.89 1.12 -20.07
N ILE A 167 13.07 0.53 -20.95
CA ILE A 167 11.91 1.18 -21.56
C ILE A 167 10.92 1.64 -20.49
N CYS A 168 10.57 0.79 -19.53
CA CYS A 168 9.66 1.18 -18.45
C CYS A 168 10.20 2.33 -17.59
N ARG A 169 11.53 2.40 -17.35
CA ARG A 169 12.15 3.55 -16.65
C ARG A 169 12.05 4.82 -17.47
N GLU A 170 12.35 4.75 -18.76
CA GLU A 170 12.27 5.90 -19.67
C GLU A 170 10.84 6.41 -19.78
N VAL A 171 9.86 5.52 -19.95
CA VAL A 171 8.43 5.86 -19.95
C VAL A 171 8.03 6.51 -18.62
N ARG A 172 8.40 5.92 -17.48
CA ARG A 172 8.09 6.52 -16.16
C ARG A 172 8.68 7.92 -16.01
N GLY A 173 9.93 8.14 -16.43
CA GLY A 173 10.60 9.44 -16.35
C GLY A 173 10.10 10.47 -17.36
N GLY A 174 9.55 10.02 -18.50
CA GLY A 174 9.06 10.88 -19.57
C GLY A 174 7.56 11.17 -19.53
N LEU A 175 6.79 10.48 -18.68
CA LEU A 175 5.35 10.70 -18.57
C LEU A 175 5.07 12.14 -18.08
N PRO A 176 4.22 12.90 -18.79
CA PRO A 176 3.73 14.19 -18.33
C PRO A 176 3.06 14.10 -16.95
N VAL A 177 3.02 15.20 -16.21
CA VAL A 177 2.46 15.24 -14.83
C VAL A 177 0.99 14.82 -14.84
N GLU A 178 0.23 15.28 -15.83
CA GLU A 178 -1.17 14.93 -16.09
C GLU A 178 -1.39 13.43 -16.40
N HIS A 179 -0.34 12.73 -16.77
CA HIS A 179 -0.35 11.29 -17.05
C HIS A 179 0.52 10.50 -16.07
N GLY A 180 0.78 11.09 -14.90
CA GLY A 180 1.55 10.51 -13.83
C GLY A 180 0.87 9.31 -13.18
N VAL A 181 0.80 8.16 -13.87
CA VAL A 181 0.24 6.94 -13.27
C VAL A 181 1.02 6.53 -12.01
N GLY A 182 0.37 5.88 -11.06
CA GLY A 182 1.02 5.40 -9.84
C GLY A 182 2.22 4.48 -10.12
N ARG A 183 2.11 3.59 -11.11
CA ARG A 183 3.20 2.66 -11.49
C ARG A 183 3.27 2.40 -12.99
N VAL A 184 4.48 2.33 -13.53
CA VAL A 184 4.76 1.65 -14.80
C VAL A 184 5.26 0.25 -14.49
N ILE A 185 4.71 -0.80 -15.10
CA ILE A 185 4.98 -2.20 -14.75
C ILE A 185 5.49 -2.97 -15.97
N ALA A 186 6.71 -3.51 -15.86
CA ALA A 186 7.25 -4.47 -16.81
C ALA A 186 6.63 -5.85 -16.57
N ARG A 187 6.10 -6.46 -17.64
CA ARG A 187 5.47 -7.78 -17.64
C ARG A 187 6.13 -8.71 -18.67
N PRO A 188 7.35 -9.22 -18.39
CA PRO A 188 7.92 -10.24 -19.26
C PRO A 188 7.07 -11.51 -19.26
N PHE A 189 7.02 -12.18 -20.41
CA PHE A 189 6.34 -13.46 -20.56
C PHE A 189 7.10 -14.38 -21.51
N THR A 190 6.81 -15.67 -21.43
CA THR A 190 7.42 -16.75 -22.22
C THR A 190 6.34 -17.65 -22.79
N GLY A 191 6.75 -18.66 -23.57
CA GLY A 191 5.87 -19.69 -24.09
C GLY A 191 5.60 -19.54 -25.58
N THR A 192 4.49 -20.10 -26.03
CA THR A 192 4.11 -20.08 -27.46
C THR A 192 2.68 -19.61 -27.61
N ALA A 193 2.26 -19.25 -28.84
CA ALA A 193 0.88 -18.86 -29.10
C ALA A 193 -0.13 -19.85 -28.49
N ARG A 194 -1.08 -19.34 -27.70
CA ARG A 194 -2.09 -20.10 -26.91
C ARG A 194 -1.56 -20.90 -25.71
N ALA A 195 -0.29 -20.71 -25.34
CA ALA A 195 0.34 -21.28 -24.16
C ALA A 195 1.40 -20.30 -23.63
N PHE A 196 1.00 -19.05 -23.44
CA PHE A 196 1.87 -18.03 -22.87
C PHE A 196 1.81 -18.03 -21.35
N GLU A 197 2.94 -17.75 -20.73
CA GLU A 197 3.07 -17.71 -19.28
C GLU A 197 3.84 -16.46 -18.86
N ARG A 198 3.31 -15.75 -17.86
CA ARG A 198 4.03 -14.64 -17.24
C ARG A 198 5.17 -15.18 -16.38
N THR A 199 6.31 -14.52 -16.44
CA THR A 199 7.45 -14.89 -15.59
C THR A 199 7.43 -14.16 -14.26
N ASP A 200 8.27 -14.62 -13.32
CA ASP A 200 8.51 -13.98 -12.03
C ASP A 200 9.33 -12.68 -12.15
N ARG A 201 9.88 -12.40 -13.33
CA ARG A 201 10.66 -11.19 -13.68
C ARG A 201 9.82 -9.92 -13.84
N ARG A 202 8.63 -9.87 -13.24
CA ARG A 202 7.84 -8.64 -13.07
C ARG A 202 8.70 -7.57 -12.40
N ARG A 203 8.63 -6.33 -12.89
CA ARG A 203 9.24 -5.19 -12.19
C ARG A 203 8.36 -3.95 -12.25
N ASP A 204 8.18 -3.31 -11.10
CA ASP A 204 7.34 -2.14 -10.94
C ASP A 204 8.23 -0.88 -10.80
N PHE A 205 7.81 0.20 -11.45
CA PHE A 205 8.47 1.50 -11.44
C PHE A 205 7.46 2.53 -10.94
N SER A 206 7.46 2.73 -9.62
CA SER A 206 6.53 3.62 -8.93
C SER A 206 6.84 5.09 -9.18
N LEU A 207 5.80 5.90 -9.15
CA LEU A 207 5.92 7.35 -9.02
C LEU A 207 6.65 7.67 -7.70
N ALA A 208 7.55 8.64 -7.73
CA ALA A 208 8.17 9.15 -6.51
C ALA A 208 7.23 10.16 -5.83
N PRO A 209 7.25 10.27 -4.49
CA PRO A 209 6.50 11.30 -3.79
C PRO A 209 6.81 12.69 -4.37
N PRO A 210 5.80 13.52 -4.72
CA PRO A 210 6.01 14.83 -5.33
C PRO A 210 6.50 15.89 -4.33
N ALA A 211 6.44 15.59 -3.05
CA ALA A 211 6.89 16.44 -1.96
C ALA A 211 7.68 15.63 -0.94
N ARG A 212 8.35 16.36 -0.05
CA ARG A 212 9.17 15.78 1.01
C ARG A 212 8.30 15.04 2.03
N SER A 213 8.79 13.89 2.53
CA SER A 213 8.06 13.05 3.49
C SER A 213 8.74 12.95 4.86
N TYR A 214 8.01 12.48 5.86
CA TYR A 214 8.54 12.16 7.20
C TYR A 214 9.64 11.08 7.16
N LEU A 215 9.69 10.24 6.12
CA LEU A 215 10.80 9.29 5.93
C LEU A 215 12.12 10.04 5.67
N GLN A 216 12.07 11.08 4.84
CA GLN A 216 13.25 11.92 4.57
C GLN A 216 13.64 12.79 5.77
N GLU A 217 12.67 13.22 6.58
CA GLU A 217 12.95 13.89 7.86
C GLU A 217 13.67 12.96 8.84
N CYS A 218 13.22 11.70 8.95
CA CYS A 218 13.90 10.69 9.77
C CYS A 218 15.34 10.47 9.30
N GLN A 219 15.55 10.30 7.99
CA GLN A 219 16.91 10.16 7.42
C GLN A 219 17.79 11.38 7.72
N GLN A 220 17.27 12.61 7.54
CA GLN A 220 18.01 13.82 7.83
C GLN A 220 18.38 13.94 9.32
N ALA A 221 17.55 13.43 10.22
CA ALA A 221 17.82 13.35 11.65
C ALA A 221 18.74 12.17 12.03
N GLY A 222 19.23 11.38 11.07
CA GLY A 222 20.12 10.25 11.30
C GLY A 222 19.41 8.99 11.79
N VAL A 223 18.08 8.90 11.64
CA VAL A 223 17.29 7.72 11.99
C VAL A 223 17.24 6.78 10.78
N PRO A 224 17.78 5.55 10.86
CA PRO A 224 17.71 4.59 9.77
C PRO A 224 16.28 4.15 9.48
N VAL A 225 15.90 4.15 8.19
CA VAL A 225 14.58 3.71 7.72
C VAL A 225 14.68 2.33 7.07
N HIS A 226 14.09 1.34 7.72
CA HIS A 226 13.96 -0.04 7.27
C HIS A 226 12.55 -0.28 6.72
N ALA A 227 12.42 -0.37 5.40
CA ALA A 227 11.16 -0.68 4.73
C ALA A 227 11.03 -2.19 4.49
N VAL A 228 9.92 -2.79 4.92
CA VAL A 228 9.64 -4.22 4.74
C VAL A 228 8.47 -4.42 3.78
N GLY A 229 8.61 -5.37 2.85
CA GLY A 229 7.59 -5.62 1.84
C GLY A 229 7.49 -4.48 0.83
N LYS A 230 6.27 -4.04 0.49
CA LYS A 230 6.06 -2.99 -0.52
C LYS A 230 6.27 -1.56 0.00
N ALA A 231 6.47 -1.36 1.30
CA ALA A 231 6.56 -0.03 1.90
C ALA A 231 7.54 0.88 1.14
N GLY A 232 8.78 0.46 0.89
CA GLY A 232 9.74 1.31 0.20
C GLY A 232 9.47 1.46 -1.31
N GLN A 233 8.83 0.47 -1.93
CA GLN A 233 8.44 0.54 -3.34
C GLN A 233 7.32 1.57 -3.57
N LEU A 234 6.44 1.76 -2.60
CA LEU A 234 5.37 2.77 -2.66
C LEU A 234 5.93 4.21 -2.63
N PHE A 235 7.15 4.40 -2.12
CA PHE A 235 7.87 5.68 -2.14
C PHE A 235 8.95 5.74 -3.23
N ALA A 236 8.98 4.79 -4.16
CA ALA A 236 10.05 4.65 -5.16
C ALA A 236 11.48 4.64 -4.54
N GLY A 237 11.61 4.17 -3.30
CA GLY A 237 12.85 4.17 -2.52
C GLY A 237 13.24 5.51 -1.89
N VAL A 238 12.47 6.59 -2.12
CA VAL A 238 12.73 7.89 -1.49
C VAL A 238 12.49 7.80 0.00
N GLY A 239 13.45 8.21 0.82
CA GLY A 239 13.32 8.15 2.27
C GLY A 239 13.69 6.79 2.89
N VAL A 240 14.18 5.82 2.11
CA VAL A 240 14.44 4.45 2.56
C VAL A 240 15.94 4.15 2.53
N ASP A 241 16.50 3.72 3.66
CA ASP A 241 17.91 3.29 3.75
C ASP A 241 18.06 1.80 3.45
N PHE A 242 17.15 0.99 3.98
CA PHE A 242 17.20 -0.46 3.85
C PHE A 242 15.86 -1.02 3.38
N GLN A 243 15.87 -1.65 2.20
CA GLN A 243 14.72 -2.37 1.66
C GLN A 243 14.86 -3.87 1.97
N HIS A 244 13.88 -4.41 2.69
CA HIS A 244 13.79 -5.82 3.06
C HIS A 244 12.70 -6.53 2.25
N PRO A 245 12.88 -7.83 1.94
CA PRO A 245 11.86 -8.60 1.23
C PRO A 245 10.62 -8.83 2.10
N GLY A 246 9.49 -9.05 1.43
CA GLY A 246 8.21 -9.41 2.06
C GLY A 246 7.15 -9.68 0.99
N PRO A 247 7.35 -10.70 0.13
CA PRO A 247 6.42 -10.99 -0.97
C PRO A 247 5.07 -11.54 -0.47
N THR A 248 5.02 -12.02 0.77
CA THR A 248 3.82 -12.43 1.52
C THR A 248 3.78 -11.76 2.89
N ASN A 249 2.61 -11.76 3.53
CA ASN A 249 2.48 -11.31 4.92
C ASN A 249 3.35 -12.15 5.84
N ALA A 250 3.40 -13.48 5.65
CA ALA A 250 4.25 -14.36 6.46
C ALA A 250 5.74 -13.95 6.39
N ASP A 251 6.26 -13.67 5.19
CA ASP A 251 7.64 -13.22 5.01
C ASP A 251 7.89 -11.83 5.63
N ALA A 252 6.97 -10.89 5.41
CA ALA A 252 7.07 -9.53 5.95
C ALA A 252 7.00 -9.53 7.49
N LEU A 253 6.13 -10.37 8.08
CA LEU A 253 6.01 -10.56 9.52
C LEU A 253 7.29 -11.19 10.10
N ALA A 254 7.84 -12.23 9.45
CA ALA A 254 9.09 -12.86 9.87
C ALA A 254 10.27 -11.87 9.83
N CYS A 255 10.40 -11.11 8.74
CA CYS A 255 11.42 -10.08 8.60
C CYS A 255 11.29 -8.98 9.67
N THR A 256 10.07 -8.47 9.88
CA THR A 256 9.80 -7.47 10.93
C THR A 256 10.13 -8.01 12.31
N THR A 257 9.81 -9.28 12.59
CA THR A 257 10.17 -9.94 13.86
C THR A 257 11.67 -9.96 14.09
N GLU A 258 12.46 -10.24 13.05
CA GLU A 258 13.91 -10.26 13.16
C GLU A 258 14.46 -8.84 13.40
N LEU A 259 13.97 -7.85 12.67
CA LEU A 259 14.37 -6.45 12.88
C LEU A 259 14.06 -5.97 14.32
N LEU A 260 12.91 -6.35 14.88
CA LEU A 260 12.57 -6.06 16.28
C LEU A 260 13.56 -6.67 17.29
N ARG A 261 14.21 -7.79 16.96
CA ARG A 261 15.19 -8.45 17.84
C ARG A 261 16.59 -7.87 17.69
N THR A 262 16.96 -7.46 16.48
CA THR A 262 18.35 -7.14 16.16
C THR A 262 18.64 -5.64 16.10
N LEU A 263 17.63 -4.81 15.81
CA LEU A 263 17.85 -3.37 15.71
C LEU A 263 17.92 -2.73 17.08
N ASP A 264 18.93 -1.88 17.27
CA ASP A 264 19.04 -1.05 18.46
C ASP A 264 18.11 0.18 18.35
N THR A 265 18.19 0.90 17.23
CA THR A 265 17.38 2.08 16.92
C THR A 265 17.04 2.15 15.42
N GLY A 266 15.92 2.79 15.08
CA GLY A 266 15.48 3.02 13.70
C GLY A 266 13.96 2.96 13.53
N LEU A 267 13.51 3.32 12.33
CA LEU A 267 12.12 3.13 11.89
C LEU A 267 12.01 1.82 11.12
N VAL A 268 11.21 0.88 11.62
CA VAL A 268 10.72 -0.25 10.82
C VAL A 268 9.35 0.09 10.27
N PHE A 269 9.24 0.20 8.93
CA PHE A 269 8.00 0.47 8.22
C PHE A 269 7.61 -0.74 7.36
N THR A 270 6.62 -1.48 7.85
CA THR A 270 6.15 -2.72 7.22
C THR A 270 4.79 -2.51 6.55
N ASN A 271 4.65 -2.97 5.30
CA ASN A 271 3.35 -3.11 4.65
C ASN A 271 2.98 -4.61 4.52
N LEU A 272 1.80 -4.99 5.03
CA LEU A 272 1.21 -6.32 4.95
C LEU A 272 0.09 -6.34 3.90
N ILE A 273 0.42 -6.78 2.70
CA ILE A 273 -0.34 -6.53 1.46
C ILE A 273 -1.42 -7.56 1.12
N GLU A 274 -1.43 -8.76 1.75
CA GLU A 274 -2.29 -9.84 1.25
C GLU A 274 -3.78 -9.61 1.53
N THR A 275 -4.11 -8.88 2.59
CA THR A 275 -5.48 -8.43 2.92
C THR A 275 -6.10 -7.64 1.78
N ASP A 276 -5.31 -6.83 1.08
CA ASP A 276 -5.69 -6.14 -0.15
C ASP A 276 -5.55 -7.04 -1.40
N GLN A 277 -4.31 -7.34 -1.80
CA GLN A 277 -3.98 -7.86 -3.12
C GLN A 277 -4.50 -9.28 -3.37
N ARG A 278 -4.65 -10.10 -2.32
CA ARG A 278 -5.07 -11.50 -2.45
C ARG A 278 -6.52 -11.74 -2.06
N TYR A 279 -7.04 -10.98 -1.11
CA TYR A 279 -8.34 -11.28 -0.49
C TYR A 279 -9.37 -10.18 -0.72
N GLY A 280 -9.06 -8.92 -0.42
CA GLY A 280 -9.95 -7.76 -0.53
C GLY A 280 -10.56 -7.62 -1.92
N HIS A 281 -9.74 -7.36 -2.94
CA HIS A 281 -10.18 -7.22 -4.34
C HIS A 281 -10.91 -8.45 -4.90
N ARG A 282 -10.80 -9.62 -4.25
CA ARG A 282 -11.45 -10.88 -4.64
C ARG A 282 -12.68 -11.22 -3.80
N HIS A 283 -12.99 -10.38 -2.82
CA HIS A 283 -14.07 -10.56 -1.84
C HIS A 283 -13.95 -11.92 -1.12
N ASP A 284 -12.72 -12.40 -0.91
CA ASP A 284 -12.45 -13.66 -0.22
C ASP A 284 -12.47 -13.43 1.30
N VAL A 285 -13.69 -13.49 1.86
CA VAL A 285 -13.96 -13.34 3.29
C VAL A 285 -13.11 -14.29 4.13
N ALA A 286 -13.04 -15.58 3.75
CA ALA A 286 -12.33 -16.59 4.53
C ALA A 286 -10.81 -16.39 4.49
N GLY A 287 -10.27 -15.98 3.33
CA GLY A 287 -8.87 -15.63 3.17
C GLY A 287 -8.49 -14.39 3.97
N PHE A 288 -9.29 -13.33 3.90
CA PHE A 288 -9.05 -12.08 4.64
C PHE A 288 -9.08 -12.34 6.16
N ALA A 289 -10.12 -13.00 6.68
CA ALA A 289 -10.23 -13.30 8.10
C ALA A 289 -9.04 -14.16 8.60
N ARG A 290 -8.61 -15.17 7.83
CA ARG A 290 -7.44 -15.99 8.17
C ARG A 290 -6.15 -15.15 8.20
N ALA A 291 -5.95 -14.24 7.24
CA ALA A 291 -4.79 -13.36 7.23
C ALA A 291 -4.74 -12.48 8.48
N LEU A 292 -5.87 -11.92 8.93
CA LEU A 292 -5.93 -11.14 10.17
C LEU A 292 -5.59 -11.97 11.42
N ILE A 293 -6.02 -13.25 11.47
CA ILE A 293 -5.67 -14.16 12.58
C ILE A 293 -4.15 -14.42 12.61
N GLU A 294 -3.52 -14.63 11.45
CA GLU A 294 -2.07 -14.85 11.35
C GLU A 294 -1.26 -13.61 11.77
N ILE A 295 -1.73 -12.43 11.35
CA ILE A 295 -1.17 -11.13 11.74
C ILE A 295 -1.30 -10.91 13.25
N ASP A 296 -2.49 -11.12 13.81
CA ASP A 296 -2.79 -10.99 15.24
C ASP A 296 -1.87 -11.85 16.10
N ALA A 297 -1.69 -13.13 15.72
CA ALA A 297 -0.79 -14.04 16.41
C ALA A 297 0.68 -13.57 16.38
N CYS A 298 1.09 -12.83 15.34
CA CYS A 298 2.41 -12.24 15.26
C CYS A 298 2.54 -10.98 16.13
N ILE A 299 1.52 -10.13 16.13
CA ILE A 299 1.44 -8.94 16.99
C ILE A 299 1.53 -9.37 18.46
N GLU A 300 0.83 -10.42 18.89
CA GLU A 300 0.92 -10.97 20.25
C GLU A 300 2.38 -11.24 20.65
N ARG A 301 3.18 -11.84 19.74
CA ARG A 301 4.60 -12.12 19.99
C ARG A 301 5.43 -10.84 20.02
N TRP A 302 5.14 -9.87 19.15
CA TRP A 302 5.87 -8.60 19.12
C TRP A 302 5.66 -7.79 20.39
N LEU A 303 4.46 -7.79 20.96
CA LEU A 303 4.19 -7.09 22.21
C LEU A 303 5.10 -7.56 23.36
N ALA A 304 5.53 -8.83 23.35
CA ALA A 304 6.50 -9.36 24.32
C ALA A 304 7.97 -9.00 23.99
N LEU A 305 8.26 -8.52 22.79
CA LEU A 305 9.58 -8.09 22.34
C LEU A 305 9.81 -6.59 22.47
N LEU A 306 8.74 -5.79 22.52
CA LEU A 306 8.83 -4.34 22.63
C LEU A 306 9.53 -3.92 23.92
N ARG A 307 10.44 -2.96 23.80
CA ARG A 307 11.15 -2.32 24.92
C ARG A 307 10.37 -1.08 25.37
N PRO A 308 10.61 -0.56 26.60
CA PRO A 308 9.94 0.65 27.10
C PRO A 308 10.10 1.92 26.22
N ALA A 309 11.14 1.95 25.38
CA ALA A 309 11.39 3.05 24.44
C ALA A 309 10.79 2.83 23.04
N ASP A 310 10.19 1.69 22.77
CA ASP A 310 9.63 1.39 21.46
C ASP A 310 8.19 1.93 21.33
N LEU A 311 7.81 2.23 20.09
CA LEU A 311 6.47 2.63 19.69
C LEU A 311 5.99 1.70 18.58
N LEU A 312 4.94 0.93 18.87
CA LEU A 312 4.24 0.13 17.85
C LEU A 312 3.00 0.90 17.39
N ILE A 313 2.95 1.23 16.10
CA ILE A 313 1.77 1.78 15.43
C ILE A 313 1.26 0.71 14.45
N LEU A 314 -0.02 0.35 14.58
CA LEU A 314 -0.78 -0.46 13.64
C LEU A 314 -1.86 0.43 13.01
N THR A 315 -1.94 0.42 11.69
CA THR A 315 -2.93 1.22 10.95
C THR A 315 -3.25 0.59 9.60
N ALA A 316 -4.06 1.25 8.78
CA ALA A 316 -4.28 0.97 7.36
C ALA A 316 -4.05 2.26 6.55
N ASP A 317 -4.15 2.15 5.24
CA ASP A 317 -4.03 3.25 4.30
C ASP A 317 -5.35 3.57 3.58
N HIS A 318 -6.22 2.55 3.41
CA HIS A 318 -7.58 2.65 2.89
C HIS A 318 -8.44 1.44 3.32
N GLY A 319 -9.66 1.32 2.80
CA GLY A 319 -10.49 0.11 2.91
C GLY A 319 -10.49 -0.73 1.63
N CYS A 320 -11.00 -1.96 1.72
CA CYS A 320 -11.44 -2.78 0.59
C CYS A 320 -12.56 -3.70 1.08
N ASP A 321 -13.78 -3.14 1.11
CA ASP A 321 -14.94 -3.81 1.66
C ASP A 321 -15.39 -4.98 0.77
N VAL A 322 -15.32 -6.20 1.31
CA VAL A 322 -15.72 -7.45 0.66
C VAL A 322 -17.20 -7.52 0.29
N THR A 323 -18.02 -6.58 0.77
CA THR A 323 -19.45 -6.46 0.45
C THR A 323 -19.76 -5.35 -0.55
N ALA A 324 -18.76 -4.57 -0.97
CA ALA A 324 -18.93 -3.54 -1.99
C ALA A 324 -19.40 -4.17 -3.32
N PRO A 325 -20.16 -3.42 -4.15
CA PRO A 325 -20.62 -3.93 -5.45
C PRO A 325 -19.49 -4.00 -6.51
N HIS A 326 -18.33 -3.42 -6.23
CA HIS A 326 -17.15 -3.39 -7.08
C HIS A 326 -15.97 -4.07 -6.40
N THR A 327 -14.94 -4.36 -7.19
CA THR A 327 -13.70 -4.98 -6.73
C THR A 327 -12.59 -3.98 -6.41
N ASP A 328 -12.83 -2.66 -6.54
CA ASP A 328 -11.86 -1.60 -6.22
C ASP A 328 -11.74 -1.34 -4.70
N HIS A 329 -10.76 -0.53 -4.29
CA HIS A 329 -10.62 -0.02 -2.92
C HIS A 329 -11.86 0.76 -2.48
N THR A 330 -12.04 0.92 -1.17
CA THR A 330 -13.13 1.70 -0.57
C THR A 330 -12.61 2.88 0.25
N ARG A 331 -13.27 4.03 0.08
CA ARG A 331 -12.96 5.31 0.74
C ARG A 331 -13.41 5.28 2.21
N GLU A 332 -12.57 4.72 3.07
CA GLU A 332 -12.83 4.49 4.49
C GLU A 332 -11.79 5.13 5.41
N HIS A 333 -12.17 5.32 6.68
CA HIS A 333 -11.20 5.61 7.72
C HIS A 333 -10.24 4.43 7.92
N ALA A 334 -8.99 4.69 8.27
CA ALA A 334 -8.07 3.67 8.74
C ALA A 334 -8.10 3.55 10.28
N PRO A 335 -7.91 2.35 10.86
CA PRO A 335 -7.78 2.20 12.30
C PRO A 335 -6.44 2.80 12.76
N LEU A 336 -6.39 3.28 13.99
CA LEU A 336 -5.14 3.58 14.70
C LEU A 336 -5.11 2.75 15.97
N LEU A 337 -4.01 2.02 16.18
CA LEU A 337 -3.62 1.44 17.47
C LEU A 337 -2.15 1.75 17.69
N ALA A 338 -1.83 2.52 18.74
CA ALA A 338 -0.48 2.91 19.07
C ALA A 338 -0.12 2.51 20.51
N ALA A 339 0.75 1.51 20.64
CA ALA A 339 1.24 0.99 21.92
C ALA A 339 2.62 1.59 22.24
N PHE A 340 2.70 2.31 23.35
CA PHE A 340 3.91 2.96 23.86
C PHE A 340 3.69 3.42 25.32
N ASP A 341 4.75 3.54 26.11
CA ASP A 341 4.64 4.05 27.49
C ASP A 341 4.07 5.48 27.51
N GLY A 342 3.02 5.71 28.32
CA GLY A 342 2.35 7.02 28.43
C GLY A 342 1.24 7.27 27.40
N HIS A 343 0.66 6.21 26.82
CA HIS A 343 -0.45 6.32 25.86
C HIS A 343 -1.81 6.71 26.49
N ASP A 344 -1.96 6.58 27.82
CA ASP A 344 -3.14 6.98 28.62
C ASP A 344 -4.50 6.49 28.11
N SER A 345 -4.53 5.37 27.39
CA SER A 345 -5.72 4.82 26.71
C SER A 345 -6.49 5.86 25.88
N ARG A 346 -5.80 6.90 25.39
CA ARG A 346 -6.44 8.06 24.77
C ARG A 346 -7.03 7.71 23.40
N ARG A 347 -8.22 8.24 23.11
CA ARG A 347 -8.79 8.22 21.76
C ARG A 347 -8.19 9.33 20.89
N HIS A 348 -7.75 8.99 19.69
CA HIS A 348 -7.24 9.93 18.68
C HIS A 348 -7.92 9.68 17.34
N ASP A 349 -8.81 10.60 16.95
CA ASP A 349 -9.40 10.64 15.61
C ASP A 349 -8.78 11.83 14.86
N GLY A 350 -8.08 11.59 13.74
CA GLY A 350 -7.25 12.63 13.10
C GLY A 350 -6.78 12.28 11.67
N PRO A 351 -5.95 13.11 11.04
CA PRO A 351 -5.39 12.82 9.71
C PRO A 351 -4.43 11.63 9.69
N LEU A 352 -4.32 10.93 8.55
CA LEU A 352 -3.26 9.91 8.35
C LEU A 352 -1.86 10.47 8.62
N ALA A 353 -1.61 11.73 8.24
CA ALA A 353 -0.34 12.41 8.42
C ALA A 353 0.12 12.54 9.89
N ASP A 354 -0.78 12.41 10.86
CA ASP A 354 -0.43 12.40 12.29
C ASP A 354 0.48 11.22 12.65
N VAL A 355 0.44 10.13 11.87
CA VAL A 355 1.31 8.97 12.05
C VAL A 355 2.76 9.34 11.79
N GLY A 356 3.07 9.91 10.63
CA GLY A 356 4.43 10.34 10.28
C GLY A 356 4.96 11.41 11.24
N ALA A 357 4.11 12.36 11.63
CA ALA A 357 4.44 13.36 12.65
C ALA A 357 4.85 12.69 13.98
N SER A 358 4.07 11.70 14.41
CA SER A 358 4.31 10.97 15.65
C SER A 358 5.57 10.11 15.59
N VAL A 359 5.83 9.47 14.45
CA VAL A 359 7.06 8.70 14.20
C VAL A 359 8.29 9.59 14.32
N LEU A 360 8.30 10.75 13.65
CA LEU A 360 9.42 11.68 13.71
C LEU A 360 9.64 12.17 15.14
N ARG A 361 8.59 12.63 15.81
CA ARG A 361 8.68 13.14 17.19
C ARG A 361 9.16 12.07 18.15
N TRP A 362 8.68 10.83 18.02
CA TRP A 362 9.10 9.74 18.90
C TRP A 362 10.59 9.42 18.76
N LEU A 363 11.08 9.31 17.53
CA LEU A 363 12.44 8.86 17.24
C LEU A 363 13.48 9.97 17.42
N THR A 364 13.09 11.24 17.33
CA THR A 364 14.03 12.36 17.27
C THR A 364 13.76 13.49 18.27
N GLY A 365 12.56 13.56 18.84
CA GLY A 365 12.08 14.71 19.61
C GLY A 365 11.76 15.96 18.76
N LEU A 366 11.98 15.90 17.44
CA LEU A 366 11.77 17.00 16.50
C LEU A 366 10.34 17.01 15.94
N ASP A 367 9.97 18.17 15.41
CA ASP A 367 8.74 18.38 14.65
C ASP A 367 9.11 18.93 13.27
N ALA A 368 8.32 18.60 12.25
CA ALA A 368 8.49 19.12 10.88
C ALA A 368 7.31 20.03 10.52
N ALA A 369 7.36 21.30 10.94
CA ALA A 369 6.25 22.25 10.76
C ALA A 369 5.84 22.52 9.30
N SER A 370 6.68 22.14 8.33
CA SER A 370 6.38 22.23 6.89
C SER A 370 5.59 21.04 6.34
N LEU A 371 5.46 19.96 7.11
CA LEU A 371 4.68 18.77 6.75
C LEU A 371 3.34 18.80 7.48
N PRO A 372 2.27 18.24 6.88
CA PRO A 372 0.97 18.12 7.53
C PRO A 372 1.02 17.12 8.70
N GLY A 373 -0.02 17.17 9.53
CA GLY A 373 -0.22 16.28 10.66
C GLY A 373 0.30 16.82 11.99
N GLU A 374 -0.31 16.37 13.07
CA GLU A 374 0.06 16.70 14.44
C GLU A 374 0.38 15.41 15.21
N ALA A 375 1.55 15.37 15.83
CA ALA A 375 1.96 14.17 16.54
C ALA A 375 1.10 13.92 17.80
N PHE A 376 0.54 12.71 17.89
CA PHE A 376 -0.23 12.21 19.04
C PHE A 376 0.65 11.65 20.16
N VAL A 377 1.98 11.72 20.03
CA VAL A 377 2.93 11.41 21.11
C VAL A 377 3.46 12.70 21.75
N THR A 378 3.74 12.64 23.04
CA THR A 378 4.37 13.74 23.79
C THR A 378 5.89 13.71 23.64
N ARG A 379 6.56 14.87 23.75
CA ARG A 379 8.04 14.90 23.78
C ARG A 379 8.52 14.16 25.03
N ARG A 380 9.38 13.16 24.83
CA ARG A 380 10.17 12.61 25.94
C ARG A 380 11.13 13.71 26.41
N GLY A 381 11.03 14.07 27.69
CA GLY A 381 11.87 15.09 28.33
C GLY A 381 13.29 14.62 28.61
#